data_AF-A0A938LQQ2-F1
#
_entry.id   AF-A0A938LQQ2-F1
#
_cell.length_a   1.000
_cell.length_b   1.000
_cell.length_c   1.000
_cell.angle_alpha   90.00
_cell.angle_beta   90.00
_cell.angle_gamma   90.00
#
_symmetry.space_group_name_H-M   'P 1'
#
loop_
_entity.id
_entity.type
_entity.pdbx_description
1 polymer ?
#
loop_
_entity_poly.entity_id
_entity_poly.type
_entity_poly.pdbx_seq_one_letter_code
_entity_poly.pdbx_strand_id
1 'polypeptide(L)'
;MKKRNGRESGGSECSMVLYCLLRRGAAGGGSEFLLVTKQGYPTFPPTKFRAGEDLYSALMRPMEEDLGLPAGCYFPEEELPVIPNAGESLRYPGLSKQWYLYPVVVSLTAEGMASLARTVAEQGPLHDSLRPVWWSLEEVLQRAEEPNVRAIAAHLRDKPTELLKKPPAEPSMEALACSWAAQHGGGVRVVRAADIRRIIGAGSRAFNLRVADPYLPYQKQGLGFTWSFFTPRDTQDVHVHGLPAVEIYGVLAGRLQLWYKPMDQRGVRAWRCRTLNPGDWAEVEPLNCHFACWLDREGLGTVIKAAGSGELAGVGRLGISGKTTCKDCNVQRQCLRPPEMAELLDAYQKPYAERDYRRIATLAESAIQREER
;
A
#
# COMPACT_ATOMS: atom_id res chain seq x y z
N MET A 1 -15.51 24.62 -47.18
CA MET A 1 -15.17 24.02 -45.87
C MET A 1 -14.48 22.67 -46.08
N LYS A 2 -13.15 22.65 -46.08
CA LYS A 2 -12.36 21.40 -46.13
C LYS A 2 -12.20 20.86 -44.71
N LYS A 3 -12.69 19.63 -44.45
CA LYS A 3 -12.42 18.88 -43.22
C LYS A 3 -10.92 18.63 -43.11
N ARG A 4 -10.27 19.22 -42.10
CA ARG A 4 -8.93 18.83 -41.67
C ARG A 4 -9.06 17.55 -40.87
N ASN A 5 -8.78 16.41 -41.51
CA ASN A 5 -8.44 15.17 -40.82
C ASN A 5 -7.04 15.36 -40.22
N GLY A 6 -6.97 15.82 -38.99
CA GLY A 6 -5.78 15.67 -38.17
C GLY A 6 -5.66 14.20 -37.79
N ARG A 7 -4.84 13.45 -38.53
CA ARG A 7 -4.16 12.28 -37.97
C ARG A 7 -3.27 12.85 -36.88
N GLU A 8 -3.64 12.66 -35.63
CA GLU A 8 -2.69 12.74 -34.53
C GLU A 8 -1.57 11.74 -34.88
N SER A 9 -0.40 12.29 -35.17
CA SER A 9 0.84 11.55 -35.29
C SER A 9 1.03 10.76 -33.99
N GLY A 10 0.92 9.44 -34.08
CA GLY A 10 1.06 8.53 -32.95
C GLY A 10 2.33 8.85 -32.17
N GLY A 11 2.14 9.24 -30.90
CA GLY A 11 3.23 9.21 -29.94
C GLY A 11 3.76 7.79 -29.91
N SER A 12 5.06 7.62 -30.15
CA SER A 12 5.74 6.35 -29.95
C SER A 12 5.43 5.87 -28.53
N GLU A 13 4.60 4.82 -28.38
CA GLU A 13 4.37 4.15 -27.11
C GLU A 13 5.69 3.53 -26.63
N CYS A 14 6.48 4.31 -25.91
CA CYS A 14 7.71 3.82 -25.32
C CYS A 14 7.35 2.79 -24.24
N SER A 15 7.80 1.54 -24.42
CA SER A 15 7.48 0.46 -23.50
C SER A 15 8.35 0.53 -22.25
N MET A 16 7.80 0.24 -21.07
CA MET A 16 8.56 0.09 -19.83
C MET A 16 8.60 -1.39 -19.43
N VAL A 17 9.79 -1.88 -19.11
CA VAL A 17 10.02 -3.28 -18.72
C VAL A 17 10.58 -3.32 -17.31
N LEU A 18 9.82 -3.92 -16.41
CA LEU A 18 10.22 -4.23 -15.04
C LEU A 18 11.25 -5.36 -15.05
N TYR A 19 12.34 -5.19 -14.32
CA TYR A 19 13.35 -6.22 -14.04
C TYR A 19 13.51 -6.40 -12.53
N CYS A 20 13.24 -7.60 -12.03
CA CYS A 20 13.24 -7.89 -10.59
C CYS A 20 14.62 -8.36 -10.14
N LEU A 21 15.28 -7.58 -9.28
CA LEU A 21 16.61 -7.87 -8.76
C LEU A 21 16.49 -8.57 -7.39
N LEU A 22 16.36 -9.89 -7.42
CA LEU A 22 16.37 -10.74 -6.23
C LEU A 22 17.80 -11.07 -5.84
N ARG A 23 18.13 -10.94 -4.55
CA ARG A 23 19.48 -11.12 -4.04
C ARG A 23 19.58 -12.22 -3.00
N ARG A 24 20.72 -12.90 -2.95
CA ARG A 24 21.14 -13.73 -1.81
C ARG A 24 22.59 -13.43 -1.44
N GLY A 25 22.98 -13.78 -0.21
CA GLY A 25 24.36 -13.66 0.21
C GLY A 25 25.26 -14.68 -0.50
N ALA A 26 26.35 -14.22 -1.09
CA ALA A 26 27.41 -15.06 -1.63
C ALA A 26 28.27 -15.63 -0.49
N ALA A 27 28.84 -16.83 -0.69
CA ALA A 27 29.77 -17.44 0.27
C ALA A 27 31.00 -16.55 0.59
N GLY A 28 31.39 -15.68 -0.36
CA GLY A 28 32.51 -14.73 -0.22
C GLY A 28 32.16 -13.34 0.33
N GLY A 29 30.94 -13.10 0.83
CA GLY A 29 30.60 -11.83 1.49
C GLY A 29 30.00 -10.73 0.60
N GLY A 30 29.52 -11.06 -0.60
CA GLY A 30 28.80 -10.15 -1.51
C GLY A 30 27.34 -10.55 -1.76
N SER A 31 26.71 -9.91 -2.75
CA SER A 31 25.40 -10.32 -3.27
C SER A 31 25.52 -11.09 -4.58
N GLU A 32 24.77 -12.19 -4.68
CA GLU A 32 24.45 -12.84 -5.95
C GLU A 32 23.01 -12.49 -6.33
N PHE A 33 22.75 -12.38 -7.63
CA PHE A 33 21.45 -12.05 -8.19
C PHE A 33 20.84 -13.26 -8.87
N LEU A 34 19.52 -13.42 -8.72
CA LEU A 34 18.78 -14.44 -9.44
C LEU A 34 18.63 -14.01 -10.91
N LEU A 35 19.09 -14.85 -11.82
CA LEU A 35 18.71 -14.81 -13.21
C LEU A 35 17.88 -16.04 -13.54
N VAL A 36 16.84 -15.85 -14.32
CA VAL A 36 16.08 -16.93 -14.95
C VAL A 36 16.45 -16.97 -16.42
N THR A 37 16.37 -18.15 -17.03
CA THR A 37 16.42 -18.19 -18.48
C THR A 37 15.15 -17.53 -19.03
N LYS A 38 15.21 -16.85 -20.18
CA LYS A 38 14.01 -16.46 -20.93
C LYS A 38 14.42 -16.40 -22.39
N GLN A 39 13.76 -17.22 -23.21
CA GLN A 39 14.09 -17.36 -24.64
C GLN A 39 15.57 -17.71 -24.90
N GLY A 40 16.13 -18.61 -24.07
CA GLY A 40 17.49 -19.11 -24.24
C GLY A 40 18.58 -18.29 -23.53
N TYR A 41 18.27 -17.11 -23.01
CA TYR A 41 19.27 -16.24 -22.36
C TYR A 41 18.97 -16.00 -20.88
N PRO A 42 19.96 -16.04 -19.98
CA PRO A 42 19.81 -15.62 -18.59
C PRO A 42 19.44 -14.13 -18.49
N THR A 43 18.44 -13.83 -17.68
CA THR A 43 17.92 -12.48 -17.46
C THR A 43 17.36 -12.32 -16.05
N PHE A 44 17.42 -11.13 -15.47
CA PHE A 44 16.65 -10.86 -14.25
C PHE A 44 15.16 -11.03 -14.55
N PRO A 45 14.35 -11.68 -13.69
CA PRO A 45 12.93 -11.92 -13.94
C PRO A 45 12.20 -10.69 -14.49
N PRO A 46 11.80 -10.70 -15.78
CA PRO A 46 11.34 -9.49 -16.45
C PRO A 46 9.86 -9.56 -16.83
N THR A 47 9.19 -8.41 -16.79
CA THR A 47 7.82 -8.27 -17.30
C THR A 47 7.57 -6.87 -17.86
N LYS A 48 6.73 -6.78 -18.89
CA LYS A 48 6.36 -5.48 -19.47
C LYS A 48 5.19 -4.88 -18.67
N PHE A 49 5.23 -3.57 -18.41
CA PHE A 49 4.06 -2.86 -17.88
C PHE A 49 2.93 -2.80 -18.90
N ARG A 50 1.72 -3.04 -18.43
CA ARG A 50 0.49 -2.83 -19.18
C ARG A 50 -0.02 -1.40 -18.95
N ALA A 51 -0.89 -0.92 -19.84
CA ALA A 51 -1.47 0.41 -19.70
C ALA A 51 -2.25 0.54 -18.39
N GLY A 52 -1.92 1.56 -17.58
CA GLY A 52 -2.56 1.82 -16.29
C GLY A 52 -2.17 0.88 -15.15
N GLU A 53 -1.18 0.02 -15.35
CA GLU A 53 -0.73 -0.95 -14.36
C GLU A 53 0.27 -0.36 -13.36
N ASP A 54 0.10 -0.66 -12.08
CA ASP A 54 1.05 -0.31 -11.02
C ASP A 54 2.15 -1.39 -10.82
N LEU A 55 3.18 -1.05 -10.04
CA LEU A 55 4.31 -1.94 -9.76
C LEU A 55 3.89 -3.26 -9.07
N TYR A 56 2.97 -3.22 -8.11
CA TYR A 56 2.55 -4.41 -7.36
C TYR A 56 1.78 -5.38 -8.25
N SER A 57 0.88 -4.85 -9.07
CA SER A 57 0.15 -5.60 -10.11
C SER A 57 1.10 -6.21 -11.14
N ALA A 58 2.13 -5.47 -11.57
CA ALA A 58 3.13 -5.97 -12.50
C ALA A 58 3.99 -7.11 -11.90
N LEU A 59 4.37 -7.00 -10.61
CA LEU A 59 5.24 -7.96 -9.91
C LEU A 59 4.63 -9.37 -9.79
N MET A 60 3.30 -9.50 -9.76
CA MET A 60 2.64 -10.81 -9.65
C MET A 60 3.08 -11.77 -10.76
N ARG A 61 3.28 -11.28 -11.99
CA ARG A 61 3.68 -12.13 -13.12
C ARG A 61 5.06 -12.79 -12.92
N PRO A 62 6.16 -12.02 -12.76
CA PRO A 62 7.46 -12.64 -12.57
C PRO A 62 7.59 -13.37 -11.23
N MET A 63 6.85 -12.97 -10.17
CA MET A 63 7.01 -13.55 -8.83
C MET A 63 6.10 -14.75 -8.59
N GLU A 64 4.79 -14.63 -8.84
CA GLU A 64 3.81 -15.68 -8.57
C GLU A 64 3.66 -16.61 -9.78
N GLU A 65 3.45 -16.08 -10.99
CA GLU A 65 3.20 -16.89 -12.19
C GLU A 65 4.48 -17.59 -12.70
N ASP A 66 5.58 -16.84 -12.87
CA ASP A 66 6.83 -17.37 -13.43
C ASP A 66 7.66 -18.12 -12.38
N LEU A 67 7.78 -17.60 -11.15
CA LEU A 67 8.61 -18.19 -10.09
C LEU A 67 7.85 -19.05 -9.06
N GLY A 68 6.51 -19.06 -9.10
CA GLY A 68 5.69 -19.85 -8.17
C GLY A 68 5.80 -19.41 -6.71
N LEU A 69 6.14 -18.14 -6.45
CA LEU A 69 6.22 -17.63 -5.09
C LEU A 69 4.81 -17.40 -4.51
N PRO A 70 4.56 -17.73 -3.24
CA PRO A 70 3.32 -17.37 -2.58
C PRO A 70 3.15 -15.86 -2.45
N ALA A 71 1.91 -15.38 -2.53
CA ALA A 71 1.55 -14.00 -2.23
C ALA A 71 2.04 -13.61 -0.81
N GLY A 72 2.56 -12.39 -0.67
CA GLY A 72 3.06 -11.87 0.62
C GLY A 72 4.44 -12.40 1.05
N CYS A 73 5.14 -13.12 0.16
CA CYS A 73 6.51 -13.59 0.40
C CYS A 73 7.59 -12.80 -0.36
N TYR A 74 7.21 -11.78 -1.14
CA TYR A 74 8.11 -10.93 -1.90
C TYR A 74 7.71 -9.47 -1.77
N PHE A 75 8.69 -8.56 -1.70
CA PHE A 75 8.45 -7.14 -1.44
C PHE A 75 9.39 -6.25 -2.26
N PRO A 76 8.88 -5.24 -3.00
CA PRO A 76 9.73 -4.24 -3.63
C PRO A 76 10.37 -3.37 -2.55
N GLU A 77 11.71 -3.33 -2.54
CA GLU A 77 12.52 -2.57 -1.59
C GLU A 77 12.90 -1.20 -2.14
N GLU A 78 13.36 -1.18 -3.38
CA GLU A 78 13.94 0.01 -4.00
C GLU A 78 13.68 0.01 -5.50
N GLU A 79 13.03 1.08 -5.97
CA GLU A 79 12.97 1.41 -7.39
C GLU A 79 14.27 2.11 -7.78
N LEU A 80 15.02 1.51 -8.70
CA LEU A 80 16.26 2.10 -9.18
C LEU A 80 16.00 3.07 -10.34
N PRO A 81 16.94 3.99 -10.63
CA PRO A 81 16.80 4.91 -11.74
C PRO A 81 16.48 4.19 -13.05
N VAL A 82 15.43 4.65 -13.72
CA VAL A 82 15.02 4.12 -15.02
C VAL A 82 16.16 4.30 -16.02
N ILE A 83 16.50 3.24 -16.74
CA ILE A 83 17.56 3.25 -17.74
C ILE A 83 16.92 3.38 -19.12
N PRO A 84 17.12 4.50 -19.84
CA PRO A 84 16.68 4.62 -21.21
C PRO A 84 17.47 3.63 -22.07
N ASN A 85 16.77 2.88 -22.91
CA ASN A 85 17.39 1.93 -23.81
C ASN A 85 16.85 2.10 -25.23
N ALA A 86 17.75 2.03 -26.20
CA ALA A 86 17.42 2.13 -27.61
C ALA A 86 18.25 1.09 -28.36
N GLY A 87 17.59 0.29 -29.18
CA GLY A 87 18.28 -0.73 -29.95
C GLY A 87 17.44 -1.28 -31.09
N GLU A 88 18.14 -1.98 -31.99
CA GLU A 88 17.49 -2.89 -32.93
C GLU A 88 17.13 -4.18 -32.19
N SER A 89 15.90 -4.64 -32.38
CA SER A 89 15.49 -5.90 -31.78
C SER A 89 16.13 -7.04 -32.56
N LEU A 90 16.83 -7.98 -31.88
CA LEU A 90 17.23 -9.26 -32.48
C LEU A 90 16.03 -10.01 -33.10
N ARG A 91 14.80 -9.71 -32.65
CA ARG A 91 13.56 -10.30 -33.16
C ARG A 91 12.98 -9.56 -34.38
N TYR A 92 13.40 -8.32 -34.62
CA TYR A 92 12.96 -7.46 -35.74
C TYR A 92 14.13 -6.56 -36.21
N PRO A 93 15.03 -7.11 -37.05
CA PRO A 93 16.20 -6.37 -37.55
C PRO A 93 15.78 -5.08 -38.27
N GLY A 94 16.49 -3.97 -38.06
CA GLY A 94 16.24 -2.69 -38.74
C GLY A 94 15.08 -1.83 -38.19
N LEU A 95 14.36 -2.29 -37.16
CA LEU A 95 13.37 -1.46 -36.44
C LEU A 95 13.96 -0.98 -35.11
N SER A 96 14.32 0.30 -35.06
CA SER A 96 14.69 0.97 -33.81
C SER A 96 13.50 0.98 -32.86
N LYS A 97 13.64 0.36 -31.69
CA LYS A 97 12.67 0.50 -30.61
C LYS A 97 13.33 1.25 -29.46
N GLN A 98 12.56 2.15 -28.85
CA GLN A 98 12.90 2.77 -27.58
C GLN A 98 12.06 2.10 -26.50
N TRP A 99 12.72 1.75 -25.40
CA TRP A 99 12.05 1.25 -24.21
C TRP A 99 12.86 1.62 -22.97
N TYR A 100 12.22 1.57 -21.83
CA TYR A 100 12.82 1.87 -20.53
C TYR A 100 13.01 0.59 -19.75
N LEU A 101 14.22 0.39 -19.21
CA LEU A 101 14.50 -0.65 -18.23
C LEU A 101 14.20 -0.09 -16.85
N TYR A 102 13.37 -0.78 -16.10
CA TYR A 102 12.94 -0.38 -14.77
C TYR A 102 13.36 -1.44 -13.76
N PRO A 103 14.61 -1.37 -13.27
CA PRO A 103 15.11 -2.33 -12.29
C PRO A 103 14.53 -2.03 -10.90
N VAL A 104 14.00 -3.06 -10.25
CA VAL A 104 13.45 -2.98 -8.89
C VAL A 104 14.08 -4.05 -8.03
N VAL A 105 14.58 -3.66 -6.88
CA VAL A 105 15.15 -4.56 -5.88
C VAL A 105 14.01 -5.23 -5.14
N VAL A 106 14.04 -6.56 -5.06
CA VAL A 106 12.99 -7.35 -4.41
C VAL A 106 13.61 -8.18 -3.30
N SER A 107 13.08 -8.06 -2.10
CA SER A 107 13.39 -8.95 -0.97
C SER A 107 12.37 -10.08 -0.90
N LEU A 108 12.82 -11.22 -0.35
CA LEU A 108 11.96 -12.34 -0.02
C LEU A 108 11.94 -12.54 1.49
N THR A 109 10.83 -13.04 2.01
CA THR A 109 10.79 -13.62 3.36
C THR A 109 11.59 -14.92 3.42
N ALA A 110 11.88 -15.42 4.62
CA ALA A 110 12.46 -16.76 4.77
C ALA A 110 11.61 -17.84 4.09
N GLU A 111 10.28 -17.74 4.19
CA GLU A 111 9.34 -18.63 3.50
C GLU A 111 9.44 -18.50 1.97
N GLY A 112 9.50 -17.28 1.44
CA GLY A 112 9.67 -17.02 0.01
C GLY A 112 10.97 -17.60 -0.53
N MET A 113 12.08 -17.43 0.20
CA MET A 113 13.38 -18.01 -0.17
C MET A 113 13.34 -19.54 -0.14
N ALA A 114 12.71 -20.14 0.88
CA ALA A 114 12.55 -21.59 0.96
C ALA A 114 11.64 -22.13 -0.16
N SER A 115 10.58 -21.41 -0.52
CA SER A 115 9.71 -21.76 -1.65
C SER A 115 10.47 -21.69 -2.96
N LEU A 116 11.23 -20.62 -3.20
CA LEU A 116 12.07 -20.49 -4.38
C LEU A 116 13.06 -21.67 -4.49
N ALA A 117 13.74 -22.02 -3.39
CA ALA A 117 14.68 -23.13 -3.36
C ALA A 117 14.00 -24.48 -3.67
N ARG A 118 12.78 -24.72 -3.16
CA ARG A 118 11.98 -25.90 -3.51
C ARG A 118 11.59 -25.88 -4.98
N THR A 119 11.08 -24.76 -5.50
CA THR A 119 10.77 -24.61 -6.93
C THR A 119 12.00 -24.95 -7.79
N VAL A 120 13.18 -24.44 -7.44
CA VAL A 120 14.43 -24.76 -8.14
C VAL A 120 14.79 -26.25 -8.06
N ALA A 121 14.57 -26.90 -6.92
CA ALA A 121 14.97 -28.29 -6.66
C ALA A 121 13.98 -29.34 -7.20
N GLU A 122 12.69 -29.13 -7.00
CA GLU A 122 11.61 -30.08 -7.28
C GLU A 122 11.18 -30.07 -8.74
N GLN A 123 11.20 -28.90 -9.38
CA GLN A 123 10.56 -28.75 -10.68
C GLN A 123 11.39 -29.23 -11.85
N GLY A 124 12.70 -29.46 -11.72
CA GLY A 124 13.55 -29.63 -12.91
C GLY A 124 13.26 -28.51 -13.93
N PRO A 125 13.52 -28.66 -15.24
CA PRO A 125 13.07 -27.69 -16.23
C PRO A 125 11.54 -27.82 -16.44
N LEU A 126 10.70 -27.30 -15.54
CA LEU A 126 9.22 -27.30 -15.75
C LEU A 126 8.80 -26.43 -16.95
N HIS A 127 9.73 -25.64 -17.44
CA HIS A 127 9.79 -25.13 -18.79
C HIS A 127 11.28 -25.11 -19.14
N ASP A 128 11.69 -25.59 -20.32
CA ASP A 128 13.09 -25.45 -20.80
C ASP A 128 13.61 -23.99 -20.74
N SER A 129 12.69 -23.04 -20.58
CA SER A 129 12.96 -21.63 -20.44
C SER A 129 13.19 -21.10 -19.03
N LEU A 130 13.11 -21.82 -17.91
CA LEU A 130 13.31 -21.23 -16.56
C LEU A 130 14.35 -22.01 -15.73
N ARG A 131 15.61 -22.04 -16.16
CA ARG A 131 16.72 -22.51 -15.32
C ARG A 131 17.26 -21.34 -14.48
N PRO A 132 16.96 -21.28 -13.17
CA PRO A 132 17.46 -20.22 -12.32
C PRO A 132 18.96 -20.41 -12.06
N VAL A 133 19.72 -19.33 -12.20
CA VAL A 133 21.13 -19.26 -11.86
C VAL A 133 21.37 -18.07 -10.95
N TRP A 134 22.35 -18.18 -10.07
CA TRP A 134 22.77 -17.09 -9.20
C TRP A 134 24.13 -16.63 -9.63
N TRP A 135 24.23 -15.38 -10.08
CA TRP A 135 25.49 -14.78 -10.52
C TRP A 135 25.80 -13.55 -9.70
N SER A 136 27.08 -13.38 -9.38
CA SER A 136 27.61 -12.10 -8.93
C SER A 136 27.49 -11.05 -10.03
N LEU A 137 27.55 -9.75 -9.66
CA LEU A 137 27.48 -8.67 -10.65
C LEU A 137 28.56 -8.80 -11.73
N GLU A 138 29.78 -9.20 -11.35
CA GLU A 138 30.90 -9.39 -12.28
C GLU A 138 30.63 -10.54 -13.26
N GLU A 139 30.07 -11.66 -12.78
CA GLU A 139 29.65 -12.74 -13.67
C GLU A 139 28.57 -12.30 -14.65
N VAL A 140 27.60 -11.48 -14.21
CA VAL A 140 26.60 -10.91 -15.12
C VAL A 140 27.26 -10.06 -16.21
N LEU A 141 28.20 -9.18 -15.86
CA LEU A 141 28.90 -8.32 -16.82
C LEU A 141 29.75 -9.11 -17.83
N GLN A 142 30.33 -10.23 -17.40
CA GLN A 142 31.20 -11.08 -18.21
C GLN A 142 30.43 -12.08 -19.07
N ARG A 143 29.33 -12.64 -18.56
CA ARG A 143 28.66 -13.81 -19.14
C ARG A 143 27.29 -13.53 -19.72
N ALA A 144 26.59 -12.46 -19.31
CA ALA A 144 25.26 -12.17 -19.83
C ALA A 144 25.37 -11.73 -21.30
N GLU A 145 24.73 -12.49 -22.18
CA GLU A 145 24.65 -12.15 -23.61
C GLU A 145 23.52 -11.14 -23.90
N GLU A 146 22.52 -11.08 -23.02
CA GLU A 146 21.37 -10.20 -23.17
C GLU A 146 21.77 -8.72 -22.87
N PRO A 147 21.60 -7.79 -23.84
CA PRO A 147 22.08 -6.42 -23.70
C PRO A 147 21.45 -5.61 -22.56
N ASN A 148 20.15 -5.80 -22.27
CA ASN A 148 19.45 -5.10 -21.20
C ASN A 148 19.98 -5.54 -19.82
N VAL A 149 20.28 -6.83 -19.65
CA VAL A 149 20.87 -7.39 -18.43
C VAL A 149 22.25 -6.79 -18.20
N ARG A 150 23.09 -6.70 -19.25
CA ARG A 150 24.40 -6.03 -19.16
C ARG A 150 24.26 -4.55 -18.85
N ALA A 151 23.29 -3.86 -19.46
CA ALA A 151 23.04 -2.44 -19.22
C ALA A 151 22.64 -2.18 -17.76
N ILE A 152 21.76 -3.00 -17.19
CA ILE A 152 21.39 -2.94 -15.77
C ILE A 152 22.61 -3.23 -14.89
N ALA A 153 23.38 -4.28 -15.18
CA ALA A 153 24.55 -4.62 -14.39
C ALA A 153 25.64 -3.54 -14.43
N ALA A 154 25.87 -2.90 -15.59
CA ALA A 154 26.80 -1.78 -15.72
C ALA A 154 26.31 -0.58 -14.90
N HIS A 155 25.01 -0.28 -14.96
CA HIS A 155 24.41 0.79 -14.15
C HIS A 155 24.59 0.55 -12.64
N LEU A 156 24.43 -0.68 -12.18
CA LEU A 156 24.63 -1.08 -10.78
C LEU A 156 26.08 -0.98 -10.35
N ARG A 157 27.04 -1.33 -11.24
CA ARG A 157 28.47 -1.24 -10.93
C ARG A 157 28.92 0.21 -10.77
N ASP A 158 28.47 1.08 -11.66
CA ASP A 158 28.91 2.48 -11.72
C ASP A 158 28.28 3.35 -10.61
N LYS A 159 27.31 2.80 -9.88
CA LYS A 159 26.70 3.40 -8.68
C LYS A 159 26.80 2.42 -7.51
N PRO A 160 27.86 2.50 -6.69
CA PRO A 160 28.00 1.63 -5.52
C PRO A 160 26.80 1.83 -4.60
N THR A 161 25.86 0.89 -4.65
CA THR A 161 24.65 0.88 -3.85
C THR A 161 24.83 -0.09 -2.69
N GLU A 162 24.04 0.06 -1.63
CA GLU A 162 23.90 -0.96 -0.57
C GLU A 162 23.51 -2.34 -1.14
N LEU A 163 23.07 -2.39 -2.40
CA LEU A 163 22.68 -3.60 -3.12
C LEU A 163 23.82 -4.60 -3.30
N LEU A 164 25.07 -4.14 -3.35
CA LEU A 164 26.24 -5.02 -3.50
C LEU A 164 26.68 -5.67 -2.18
N LYS A 165 26.20 -5.15 -1.04
CA LYS A 165 26.43 -5.76 0.27
C LYS A 165 25.51 -6.97 0.47
N LYS A 166 25.76 -7.74 1.54
CA LYS A 166 24.91 -8.87 1.94
C LYS A 166 23.45 -8.39 2.05
N PRO A 167 22.49 -9.07 1.41
CA PRO A 167 21.09 -8.67 1.50
C PRO A 167 20.55 -8.92 2.92
N PRO A 168 19.56 -8.13 3.36
CA PRO A 168 18.88 -8.39 4.62
C PRO A 168 18.18 -9.75 4.58
N ALA A 169 18.01 -10.36 5.76
CA ALA A 169 17.35 -11.67 5.89
C ALA A 169 15.82 -11.59 5.76
N GLU A 170 15.25 -10.41 5.99
CA GLU A 170 13.82 -10.13 5.93
C GLU A 170 13.58 -8.81 5.18
N PRO A 171 12.35 -8.62 4.64
CA PRO A 171 11.97 -7.35 4.02
C PRO A 171 12.10 -6.17 4.98
N SER A 172 12.41 -4.98 4.45
CA SER A 172 12.51 -3.78 5.26
C SER A 172 11.14 -3.31 5.77
N MET A 173 11.18 -2.51 6.85
CA MET A 173 9.99 -1.80 7.34
C MET A 173 9.27 -1.00 6.26
N GLU A 174 10.01 -0.30 5.37
CA GLU A 174 9.42 0.47 4.28
C GLU A 174 8.73 -0.43 3.26
N ALA A 175 9.37 -1.54 2.87
CA ALA A 175 8.82 -2.48 1.90
C ALA A 175 7.52 -3.14 2.42
N LEU A 176 7.50 -3.53 3.69
CA LEU A 176 6.30 -4.05 4.34
C LEU A 176 5.19 -2.98 4.43
N ALA A 177 5.54 -1.75 4.79
CA ALA A 177 4.61 -0.63 4.88
C ALA A 177 3.95 -0.31 3.54
N CYS A 178 4.76 -0.19 2.49
CA CYS A 178 4.30 0.12 1.14
C CYS A 178 3.46 -1.01 0.56
N SER A 179 3.85 -2.27 0.77
CA SER A 179 3.03 -3.43 0.39
C SER A 179 1.70 -3.46 1.13
N TRP A 180 1.68 -3.17 2.43
CA TRP A 180 0.43 -3.05 3.18
C TRP A 180 -0.44 -1.93 2.60
N ALA A 181 0.12 -0.74 2.34
CA ALA A 181 -0.62 0.40 1.80
C ALA A 181 -1.22 0.10 0.42
N ALA A 182 -0.47 -0.57 -0.47
CA ALA A 182 -0.93 -0.96 -1.80
C ALA A 182 -2.12 -1.94 -1.75
N GLN A 183 -2.12 -2.87 -0.79
CA GLN A 183 -3.21 -3.83 -0.59
C GLN A 183 -4.45 -3.20 0.07
N HIS A 184 -4.26 -2.09 0.79
CA HIS A 184 -5.30 -1.41 1.55
C HIS A 184 -5.67 -0.08 0.90
N GLY A 185 -5.93 -0.08 -0.40
CA GLY A 185 -6.43 1.11 -1.11
C GLY A 185 -7.80 1.58 -0.61
N GLY A 186 -8.03 2.88 -0.64
CA GLY A 186 -9.33 3.50 -0.34
C GLY A 186 -9.31 4.51 0.81
N GLY A 187 -10.45 5.18 0.99
CA GLY A 187 -10.59 6.33 1.89
C GLY A 187 -10.64 6.02 3.39
N VAL A 188 -10.75 4.75 3.77
CA VAL A 188 -10.60 4.31 5.16
C VAL A 188 -9.78 3.04 5.18
N ARG A 189 -8.67 3.06 5.92
CA ARG A 189 -7.72 1.96 6.02
C ARG A 189 -7.60 1.48 7.45
N VAL A 190 -7.49 0.18 7.66
CA VAL A 190 -7.31 -0.43 8.99
C VAL A 190 -6.04 -1.24 8.98
N VAL A 191 -5.06 -0.87 9.80
CA VAL A 191 -3.85 -1.65 10.03
C VAL A 191 -4.01 -2.42 11.34
N ARG A 192 -3.84 -3.74 11.28
CA ARG A 192 -4.05 -4.59 12.46
C ARG A 192 -2.82 -4.57 13.38
N ALA A 193 -3.03 -4.80 14.66
CA ALA A 193 -1.97 -4.83 15.66
C ALA A 193 -0.80 -5.75 15.28
N ALA A 194 -1.11 -6.90 14.67
CA ALA A 194 -0.10 -7.86 14.19
C ALA A 194 0.75 -7.27 13.06
N ASP A 195 0.13 -6.59 12.09
CA ASP A 195 0.83 -5.94 10.98
C ASP A 195 1.71 -4.79 11.48
N ILE A 196 1.20 -3.96 12.41
CA ILE A 196 2.00 -2.89 13.03
C ILE A 196 3.24 -3.47 13.71
N ARG A 197 3.07 -4.54 14.51
CA ARG A 197 4.21 -5.19 15.18
C ARG A 197 5.20 -5.79 14.19
N ARG A 198 4.70 -6.43 13.12
CA ARG A 198 5.54 -6.99 12.06
C ARG A 198 6.35 -5.89 11.36
N ILE A 199 5.70 -4.81 10.94
CA ILE A 199 6.33 -3.71 10.22
C ILE A 199 7.34 -3.00 11.12
N ILE A 200 6.96 -2.65 12.36
CA ILE A 200 7.86 -2.00 13.31
C ILE A 200 9.06 -2.91 13.64
N GLY A 201 8.81 -4.21 13.83
CA GLY A 201 9.86 -5.19 14.15
C GLY A 201 10.89 -5.37 13.02
N ALA A 202 10.55 -5.03 11.78
CA ALA A 202 11.43 -5.16 10.62
C ALA A 202 12.39 -3.98 10.42
N GLY A 203 12.27 -2.90 11.18
CA GLY A 203 13.08 -1.69 10.96
C GLY A 203 13.83 -1.20 12.18
N SER A 204 14.86 -0.41 11.91
CA SER A 204 15.66 0.32 12.90
C SER A 204 15.40 1.83 12.87
N ARG A 205 14.37 2.27 12.14
CA ARG A 205 13.98 3.68 11.94
C ARG A 205 12.49 3.89 12.25
N ALA A 206 12.08 5.15 12.28
CA ALA A 206 10.68 5.52 12.50
C ALA A 206 9.78 4.95 11.40
N PHE A 207 8.73 4.24 11.81
CA PHE A 207 7.66 3.78 10.93
C PHE A 207 6.79 4.97 10.53
N ASN A 208 6.76 5.28 9.23
CA ASN A 208 5.82 6.24 8.67
C ASN A 208 4.79 5.43 7.88
N LEU A 209 3.61 5.23 8.45
CA LEU A 209 2.46 4.82 7.66
C LEU A 209 2.14 6.04 6.79
N ARG A 210 2.77 6.13 5.61
CA ARG A 210 2.62 7.25 4.69
C ARG A 210 1.14 7.33 4.32
N VAL A 211 0.42 8.22 4.99
CA VAL A 211 -0.79 8.82 4.44
C VAL A 211 -0.36 9.32 3.07
N ALA A 212 -0.96 8.77 2.00
CA ALA A 212 -0.73 9.32 0.67
C ALA A 212 -0.99 10.81 0.79
N ASP A 213 0.05 11.63 0.59
CA ASP A 213 -0.09 13.07 0.63
C ASP A 213 -0.32 13.53 -0.81
N PRO A 214 -1.59 13.72 -1.25
CA PRO A 214 -1.88 14.30 -2.56
C PRO A 214 -1.36 15.74 -2.69
N TYR A 215 -0.77 16.31 -1.64
CA TYR A 215 -0.41 17.70 -1.51
C TYR A 215 1.04 17.92 -1.03
N LEU A 216 1.98 17.02 -1.36
CA LEU A 216 3.43 17.21 -1.10
C LEU A 216 3.95 18.63 -1.48
N PRO A 217 3.44 19.32 -2.52
CA PRO A 217 3.81 20.70 -2.81
C PRO A 217 3.29 21.76 -1.80
N TYR A 218 2.24 21.45 -1.03
CA TYR A 218 1.57 22.34 -0.07
C TYR A 218 2.02 22.14 1.38
N GLN A 219 2.77 21.06 1.69
CA GLN A 219 3.33 20.78 3.02
C GLN A 219 4.27 21.87 3.58
N LYS A 220 4.66 22.87 2.78
CA LYS A 220 5.47 24.01 3.25
C LYS A 220 4.68 25.10 3.98
N GLN A 221 3.38 24.92 4.26
CA GLN A 221 2.56 25.94 4.91
C GLN A 221 1.80 25.40 6.14
N GLY A 222 2.32 25.69 7.34
CA GLY A 222 1.52 25.88 8.57
C GLY A 222 0.44 24.83 8.89
N LEU A 223 0.78 23.55 8.84
CA LEU A 223 -0.16 22.47 9.17
C LEU A 223 -0.33 22.34 10.69
N GLY A 224 -1.55 22.50 11.18
CA GLY A 224 -1.91 22.09 12.53
C GLY A 224 -2.10 20.58 12.59
N PHE A 225 -1.46 19.91 13.56
CA PHE A 225 -1.82 18.54 13.96
C PHE A 225 -2.20 18.52 15.44
N THR A 226 -3.22 17.74 15.80
CA THR A 226 -3.59 17.47 17.19
C THR A 226 -3.49 16.00 17.46
N TRP A 227 -2.84 15.68 18.57
CA TRP A 227 -2.83 14.34 19.14
C TRP A 227 -3.63 14.36 20.43
N SER A 228 -4.76 13.66 20.45
CA SER A 228 -5.67 13.63 21.59
C SER A 228 -5.92 12.21 22.04
N PHE A 229 -6.13 12.02 23.33
CA PHE A 229 -6.65 10.78 23.90
C PHE A 229 -8.17 10.88 24.00
N PHE A 230 -8.87 9.78 23.77
CA PHE A 230 -10.33 9.73 23.88
C PHE A 230 -10.78 8.42 24.49
N THR A 231 -11.92 8.47 25.15
CA THR A 231 -12.49 7.42 25.98
C THR A 231 -13.99 7.26 25.67
N PRO A 232 -14.63 6.24 26.23
CA PRO A 232 -16.08 6.10 26.14
C PRO A 232 -16.87 7.25 26.77
N ARG A 233 -16.25 8.18 27.51
CA ARG A 233 -16.93 9.40 28.00
C ARG A 233 -17.11 10.45 26.90
N ASP A 234 -16.25 10.42 25.88
CA ASP A 234 -16.31 11.33 24.76
C ASP A 234 -17.41 10.90 23.78
N THR A 235 -18.25 11.84 23.36
CA THR A 235 -19.20 11.66 22.26
C THR A 235 -18.51 11.90 20.93
N GLN A 236 -18.85 11.11 19.92
CA GLN A 236 -18.50 11.38 18.53
C GLN A 236 -19.79 11.49 17.72
N ASP A 237 -19.93 12.56 16.95
CA ASP A 237 -21.01 12.70 15.98
C ASP A 237 -20.62 12.07 14.64
N VAL A 238 -21.64 11.77 13.82
CA VAL A 238 -21.39 11.47 12.40
C VAL A 238 -20.99 12.76 11.69
N HIS A 239 -19.83 12.73 11.06
CA HIS A 239 -19.32 13.88 10.32
C HIS A 239 -18.52 13.42 9.11
N VAL A 240 -18.25 14.36 8.21
CA VAL A 240 -17.33 14.18 7.08
C VAL A 240 -16.14 15.12 7.25
N HIS A 241 -14.96 14.62 6.89
CA HIS A 241 -13.77 15.45 6.74
C HIS A 241 -13.87 16.31 5.49
N GLY A 242 -13.78 17.63 5.67
CA GLY A 242 -13.46 18.53 4.57
C GLY A 242 -12.06 18.26 4.03
N LEU A 243 -11.77 18.70 2.81
CA LEU A 243 -10.39 18.68 2.33
C LEU A 243 -9.58 19.78 3.06
N PRO A 244 -8.34 19.52 3.52
CA PRO A 244 -7.58 18.26 3.50
C PRO A 244 -7.46 17.64 4.92
N ALA A 245 -8.57 17.24 5.54
CA ALA A 245 -8.58 16.73 6.92
C ALA A 245 -8.49 15.19 6.97
N VAL A 246 -7.59 14.68 7.82
CA VAL A 246 -7.43 13.24 8.12
C VAL A 246 -7.64 13.00 9.61
N GLU A 247 -8.25 11.86 9.96
CA GLU A 247 -8.24 11.34 11.33
C GLU A 247 -7.66 9.94 11.40
N ILE A 248 -6.79 9.70 12.37
CA ILE A 248 -6.19 8.39 12.63
C ILE A 248 -6.56 7.98 14.05
N TYR A 249 -7.32 6.91 14.17
CA TYR A 249 -7.68 6.27 15.44
C TYR A 249 -6.68 5.18 15.76
N GLY A 250 -6.11 5.19 16.97
CA GLY A 250 -5.35 4.08 17.53
C GLY A 250 -6.04 3.55 18.77
N VAL A 251 -6.30 2.25 18.83
CA VAL A 251 -6.95 1.62 19.99
C VAL A 251 -5.89 1.11 20.96
N LEU A 252 -5.92 1.60 22.19
CA LEU A 252 -5.00 1.18 23.26
C LEU A 252 -5.63 0.07 24.13
N ALA A 253 -6.93 0.18 24.43
CA ALA A 253 -7.71 -0.82 25.16
C ALA A 253 -9.19 -0.79 24.74
N GLY A 254 -9.91 -1.90 24.95
CA GLY A 254 -11.29 -2.08 24.54
C GLY A 254 -11.46 -2.21 23.02
N ARG A 255 -12.72 -2.24 22.56
CA ARG A 255 -13.10 -2.37 21.15
C ARG A 255 -13.78 -1.09 20.68
N LEU A 256 -13.35 -0.58 19.53
CA LEU A 256 -13.94 0.58 18.86
C LEU A 256 -14.58 0.13 17.54
N GLN A 257 -15.83 0.50 17.30
CA GLN A 257 -16.45 0.30 15.98
C GLN A 257 -16.40 1.59 15.18
N LEU A 258 -15.87 1.51 13.97
CA LEU A 258 -15.79 2.59 13.00
C LEU A 258 -16.75 2.31 11.85
N TRP A 259 -17.75 3.17 11.72
CA TRP A 259 -18.65 3.25 10.57
C TRP A 259 -18.13 4.27 9.59
N TYR A 260 -18.15 3.96 8.29
CA TYR A 260 -17.69 4.91 7.28
C TYR A 260 -18.36 4.76 5.93
N LYS A 261 -18.33 5.85 5.15
CA LYS A 261 -18.87 5.93 3.79
C LYS A 261 -18.17 7.02 2.97
N PRO A 262 -17.70 6.73 1.75
CA PRO A 262 -17.16 7.75 0.85
C PRO A 262 -18.20 8.81 0.49
N MET A 263 -17.81 10.09 0.50
CA MET A 263 -18.73 11.21 0.26
C MET A 263 -19.25 11.26 -1.17
N ASP A 264 -18.39 10.93 -2.14
CA ASP A 264 -18.68 10.87 -3.57
C ASP A 264 -19.67 9.74 -3.93
N GLN A 265 -19.88 8.78 -3.02
CA GLN A 265 -20.69 7.58 -3.27
C GLN A 265 -21.90 7.45 -2.33
N ARG A 266 -22.35 8.57 -1.74
CA ARG A 266 -23.44 8.61 -0.75
C ARG A 266 -24.78 8.06 -1.23
N GLY A 267 -25.08 8.11 -2.53
CA GLY A 267 -26.34 7.59 -3.10
C GLY A 267 -26.28 6.15 -3.61
N VAL A 268 -25.09 5.54 -3.69
CA VAL A 268 -24.90 4.24 -4.38
C VAL A 268 -24.21 3.19 -3.53
N ARG A 269 -23.34 3.57 -2.59
CA ARG A 269 -22.71 2.61 -1.67
C ARG A 269 -23.43 2.54 -0.34
N ALA A 270 -23.34 1.39 0.31
CA ALA A 270 -23.74 1.22 1.71
C ALA A 270 -22.68 1.79 2.65
N TRP A 271 -23.08 2.12 3.88
CA TRP A 271 -22.12 2.32 4.97
C TRP A 271 -21.41 0.99 5.26
N ARG A 272 -20.13 1.08 5.63
CA ARG A 272 -19.33 -0.05 6.06
C ARG A 272 -19.04 0.06 7.54
N CYS A 273 -18.86 -1.06 8.22
CA CYS A 273 -18.46 -1.06 9.61
C CYS A 273 -17.20 -1.92 9.82
N ARG A 274 -16.31 -1.47 10.71
CA ARG A 274 -15.12 -2.22 11.11
C ARG A 274 -14.94 -2.11 12.60
N THR A 275 -14.69 -3.24 13.26
CA THR A 275 -14.26 -3.26 14.66
C THR A 275 -12.74 -3.25 14.73
N LEU A 276 -12.22 -2.32 15.52
CA LEU A 276 -10.82 -2.14 15.87
C LEU A 276 -10.60 -2.69 17.27
N ASN A 277 -9.64 -3.60 17.40
CA ASN A 277 -9.24 -4.22 18.66
C ASN A 277 -8.01 -3.52 19.25
N PRO A 278 -7.60 -3.84 20.49
CA PRO A 278 -6.39 -3.28 21.08
C PRO A 278 -5.15 -3.48 20.18
N GLY A 279 -4.48 -2.37 19.90
CA GLY A 279 -3.34 -2.28 18.99
C GLY A 279 -3.68 -2.05 17.52
N ASP A 280 -4.95 -2.11 17.12
CA ASP A 280 -5.37 -1.76 15.76
C ASP A 280 -5.41 -0.25 15.58
N TRP A 281 -5.09 0.20 14.36
CA TRP A 281 -5.19 1.59 13.97
C TRP A 281 -6.07 1.72 12.73
N ALA A 282 -6.81 2.81 12.61
CA ALA A 282 -7.61 3.13 11.45
C ALA A 282 -7.36 4.57 11.00
N GLU A 283 -7.11 4.74 9.72
CA GLU A 283 -7.00 6.03 9.06
C GLU A 283 -8.29 6.32 8.28
N VAL A 284 -8.81 7.53 8.43
CA VAL A 284 -9.95 8.06 7.69
C VAL A 284 -9.49 9.28 6.89
N GLU A 285 -9.40 9.11 5.57
CA GLU A 285 -8.99 10.13 4.62
C GLU A 285 -10.05 11.25 4.48
N PRO A 286 -9.70 12.38 3.84
CA PRO A 286 -10.67 13.42 3.52
C PRO A 286 -11.85 12.87 2.72
N LEU A 287 -12.98 13.57 2.77
CA LEU A 287 -14.19 13.22 2.03
C LEU A 287 -14.75 11.83 2.37
N ASN A 288 -14.42 11.28 3.54
CA ASN A 288 -15.11 10.13 4.10
C ASN A 288 -16.00 10.60 5.24
N CYS A 289 -17.27 10.18 5.20
CA CYS A 289 -18.10 10.23 6.39
C CYS A 289 -17.66 9.13 7.34
N HIS A 290 -17.67 9.39 8.63
CA HIS A 290 -17.49 8.36 9.62
C HIS A 290 -18.17 8.67 10.95
N PHE A 291 -18.32 7.61 11.73
CA PHE A 291 -18.77 7.62 13.11
C PHE A 291 -18.00 6.53 13.86
N ALA A 292 -17.41 6.89 14.99
CA ALA A 292 -16.66 5.97 15.83
C ALA A 292 -17.33 5.87 17.20
N CYS A 293 -17.59 4.64 17.66
CA CYS A 293 -18.16 4.40 18.99
C CYS A 293 -17.42 3.28 19.73
N TRP A 294 -17.27 3.45 21.04
CA TRP A 294 -16.72 2.41 21.90
C TRP A 294 -17.78 1.35 22.19
N LEU A 295 -17.40 0.08 22.05
CA LEU A 295 -18.25 -1.06 22.39
C LEU A 295 -18.11 -1.46 23.87
N ASP A 296 -17.00 -1.07 24.49
CA ASP A 296 -16.70 -1.39 25.88
C ASP A 296 -16.62 -0.11 26.74
N ARG A 297 -17.02 -0.24 28.00
CA ARG A 297 -17.09 0.90 28.95
C ARG A 297 -15.73 1.47 29.36
N GLU A 298 -14.68 0.66 29.25
CA GLU A 298 -13.30 0.96 29.64
C GLU A 298 -12.35 1.13 28.44
N GLY A 299 -12.90 1.48 27.27
CA GLY A 299 -12.11 1.79 26.09
C GLY A 299 -11.09 2.90 26.30
N LEU A 300 -9.93 2.77 25.67
CA LEU A 300 -8.87 3.79 25.66
C LEU A 300 -8.32 3.89 24.26
N GLY A 301 -8.26 5.11 23.72
CA GLY A 301 -7.74 5.32 22.38
C GLY A 301 -7.04 6.66 22.24
N THR A 302 -6.33 6.77 21.13
CA THR A 302 -5.75 7.99 20.63
C THR A 302 -6.40 8.36 19.31
N VAL A 303 -6.61 9.65 19.06
CA VAL A 303 -6.98 10.19 17.76
C VAL A 303 -5.98 11.27 17.36
N ILE A 304 -5.37 11.07 16.20
CA ILE A 304 -4.54 12.08 15.55
C ILE A 304 -5.40 12.75 14.49
N LYS A 305 -5.34 14.08 14.44
CA LYS A 305 -6.04 14.87 13.42
C LYS A 305 -5.03 15.76 12.74
N ALA A 306 -5.08 15.81 11.42
CA ALA A 306 -4.29 16.74 10.62
C ALA A 306 -5.27 17.54 9.76
N ALA A 307 -5.20 18.87 9.83
CA ALA A 307 -5.90 19.74 8.88
C ALA A 307 -4.89 20.22 7.85
N GLY A 308 -5.24 20.09 6.57
CA GLY A 308 -4.39 20.59 5.50
C GLY A 308 -4.38 22.12 5.30
N SER A 309 -5.14 22.88 6.11
CA SER A 309 -4.96 24.32 6.29
C SER A 309 -5.63 24.83 7.57
N GLY A 310 -5.06 25.89 8.17
CA GLY A 310 -5.63 26.58 9.33
C GLY A 310 -5.34 25.94 10.70
N GLU A 311 -5.79 26.59 11.77
CA GLU A 311 -5.70 26.05 13.13
C GLU A 311 -6.68 24.89 13.30
N LEU A 312 -6.17 23.74 13.76
CA LEU A 312 -7.04 22.73 14.36
C LEU A 312 -7.63 23.31 15.65
N ALA A 313 -8.94 23.20 15.81
CA ALA A 313 -9.64 23.74 16.97
C ALA A 313 -8.96 23.34 18.29
N GLY A 314 -8.89 24.29 19.23
CA GLY A 314 -8.17 24.16 20.49
C GLY A 314 -8.52 22.94 21.36
N VAL A 315 -7.62 22.63 22.28
CA VAL A 315 -7.66 21.49 23.22
C VAL A 315 -9.07 21.28 23.79
N GLY A 316 -9.62 20.07 23.61
CA GLY A 316 -10.92 19.68 24.17
C GLY A 316 -12.14 19.97 23.28
N ARG A 317 -12.00 20.60 22.12
CA ARG A 317 -13.10 20.78 21.14
C ARG A 317 -12.95 19.83 19.96
N LEU A 318 -13.16 18.54 20.20
CA LEU A 318 -13.28 17.54 19.14
C LEU A 318 -14.54 17.87 18.30
N GLY A 319 -14.40 18.29 17.03
CA GLY A 319 -15.55 18.27 16.10
C GLY A 319 -15.89 19.50 15.26
N ILE A 320 -15.21 20.66 15.38
CA ILE A 320 -15.77 21.91 14.80
C ILE A 320 -15.00 22.46 13.58
N SER A 321 -13.67 22.41 13.55
CA SER A 321 -12.90 22.94 12.39
C SER A 321 -12.64 21.85 11.36
N GLY A 322 -12.92 22.12 10.08
CA GLY A 322 -12.69 21.18 8.97
C GLY A 322 -13.64 19.99 8.90
N LYS A 323 -14.71 19.97 9.71
CA LYS A 323 -15.71 18.89 9.75
C LYS A 323 -17.08 19.43 9.42
N THR A 324 -17.81 18.70 8.58
CA THR A 324 -19.24 18.95 8.37
C THR A 324 -20.02 17.87 9.10
N THR A 325 -20.73 18.25 10.16
CA THR A 325 -21.63 17.32 10.86
C THR A 325 -22.75 16.89 9.91
N CYS A 326 -23.42 15.77 10.20
CA CYS A 326 -24.57 15.39 9.39
C CYS A 326 -25.68 16.44 9.35
N LYS A 327 -25.87 17.23 10.40
CA LYS A 327 -26.89 18.29 10.45
C LYS A 327 -26.62 19.41 9.44
N ASP A 328 -25.35 19.71 9.21
CA ASP A 328 -24.89 20.78 8.32
C ASP A 328 -24.54 20.25 6.92
N CYS A 329 -24.80 18.97 6.66
CA CYS A 329 -24.48 18.34 5.40
C CYS A 329 -25.54 18.67 4.33
N ASN A 330 -25.13 19.36 3.27
CA ASN A 330 -25.96 19.75 2.13
C ASN A 330 -26.69 18.57 1.43
N VAL A 331 -26.22 17.34 1.61
CA VAL A 331 -26.82 16.12 1.02
C VAL A 331 -27.30 15.12 2.07
N GLN A 332 -27.52 15.55 3.33
CA GLN A 332 -27.96 14.68 4.43
C GLN A 332 -29.16 13.80 4.07
N ARG A 333 -30.15 14.36 3.36
CA ARG A 333 -31.41 13.67 2.99
C ARG A 333 -31.22 12.52 2.00
N GLN A 334 -30.07 12.46 1.32
CA GLN A 334 -29.72 11.39 0.38
C GLN A 334 -28.84 10.32 1.04
N CYS A 335 -28.49 10.48 2.33
CA CYS A 335 -27.66 9.54 3.05
C CYS A 335 -28.52 8.53 3.81
N LEU A 336 -28.64 7.33 3.26
CA LEU A 336 -29.28 6.21 3.95
C LEU A 336 -28.30 5.60 4.97
N ARG A 337 -28.64 5.68 6.26
CA ARG A 337 -27.93 4.99 7.34
C ARG A 337 -28.56 3.62 7.59
N PRO A 338 -27.76 2.56 7.80
CA PRO A 338 -28.29 1.28 8.26
C PRO A 338 -29.05 1.44 9.57
N PRO A 339 -30.16 0.69 9.80
CA PRO A 339 -30.91 0.75 11.06
C PRO A 339 -30.03 0.52 12.30
N GLU A 340 -29.09 -0.41 12.23
CA GLU A 340 -28.17 -0.75 13.31
C GLU A 340 -27.26 0.42 13.66
N MET A 341 -26.76 1.13 12.63
CA MET A 341 -25.97 2.35 12.83
C MET A 341 -26.81 3.46 13.48
N ALA A 342 -28.07 3.61 13.08
CA ALA A 342 -28.97 4.61 13.66
C ALA A 342 -29.25 4.31 15.15
N GLU A 343 -29.55 3.06 15.49
CA GLU A 343 -29.75 2.63 16.88
C GLU A 343 -28.48 2.79 17.74
N LEU A 344 -27.32 2.46 17.17
CA LEU A 344 -26.03 2.70 17.83
C LEU A 344 -25.80 4.19 18.09
N LEU A 345 -26.13 5.05 17.12
CA LEU A 345 -26.02 6.50 17.30
C LEU A 345 -26.87 6.97 18.48
N ASP A 346 -28.15 6.59 18.49
CA ASP A 346 -29.09 6.96 19.54
C ASP A 346 -28.65 6.46 20.91
N ALA A 347 -28.14 5.22 20.99
CA ALA A 347 -27.60 4.67 22.23
C ALA A 347 -26.35 5.42 22.71
N TYR A 348 -25.46 5.80 21.79
CA TYR A 348 -24.17 6.42 22.10
C TYR A 348 -24.26 7.93 22.34
N GLN A 349 -25.30 8.60 21.84
CA GLN A 349 -25.56 10.02 22.10
C GLN A 349 -26.10 10.28 23.52
N LYS A 350 -26.52 9.24 24.26
CA LYS A 350 -26.92 9.37 25.67
C LYS A 350 -25.74 9.84 26.55
N PRO A 351 -26.02 10.49 27.70
CA PRO A 351 -25.01 10.77 28.71
C PRO A 351 -24.24 9.49 29.08
N TYR A 352 -22.93 9.59 29.33
CA TYR A 352 -22.07 8.42 29.56
C TYR A 352 -22.61 7.46 30.64
N ALA A 353 -23.18 7.99 31.72
CA ALA A 353 -23.74 7.20 32.81
C ALA A 353 -25.00 6.38 32.42
N GLU A 354 -25.69 6.77 31.35
CA GLU A 354 -26.93 6.16 30.86
C GLU A 354 -26.70 5.20 29.68
N ARG A 355 -25.46 5.07 29.21
CA ARG A 355 -25.11 4.18 28.10
C ARG A 355 -25.12 2.72 28.55
N ASP A 356 -25.97 1.93 27.90
CA ASP A 356 -25.96 0.48 28.05
C ASP A 356 -24.94 -0.14 27.08
N TYR A 357 -23.73 -0.38 27.57
CA TYR A 357 -22.65 -0.98 26.78
C TYR A 357 -22.92 -2.43 26.40
N ARG A 358 -23.81 -3.15 27.09
CA ARG A 358 -24.23 -4.48 26.65
C ARG A 358 -25.07 -4.37 25.39
N ARG A 359 -26.07 -3.47 25.40
CA ARG A 359 -26.88 -3.17 24.21
C ARG A 359 -26.02 -2.66 23.05
N ILE A 360 -25.09 -1.74 23.31
CA ILE A 360 -24.18 -1.21 22.28
C ILE A 360 -23.36 -2.33 21.64
N ALA A 361 -22.75 -3.21 22.46
CA ALA A 361 -21.99 -4.35 21.94
C ALA A 361 -22.85 -5.31 21.10
N THR A 362 -24.06 -5.65 21.56
CA THR A 362 -24.98 -6.52 20.81
C THR A 362 -25.37 -5.91 19.47
N LEU A 363 -25.74 -4.63 19.43
CA LEU A 363 -26.08 -3.93 18.18
C LEU A 363 -24.90 -3.91 17.20
N ALA A 364 -23.70 -3.67 17.72
CA ALA A 364 -22.48 -3.67 16.92
C ALA A 364 -22.15 -5.04 16.33
N GLU A 365 -22.34 -6.12 17.08
CA GLU A 365 -22.12 -7.50 16.62
C GLU A 365 -23.13 -7.90 15.54
N SER A 366 -24.40 -7.52 15.69
CA SER A 366 -25.43 -7.75 14.66
C SER A 366 -25.11 -7.03 13.34
N ALA A 367 -24.54 -5.83 13.40
CA ALA A 367 -24.14 -5.08 12.21
C ALA A 367 -23.06 -5.80 11.39
N ILE A 368 -22.08 -6.43 12.05
CA ILE A 368 -20.96 -7.13 11.39
C ILE A 368 -21.47 -8.39 10.70
N GLN A 369 -22.29 -9.19 11.38
CA GLN A 369 -22.85 -10.45 10.84
C GLN A 369 -23.68 -10.24 9.57
N ARG A 370 -24.21 -9.03 9.36
CA ARG A 370 -24.99 -8.67 8.17
C ARG A 370 -24.10 -8.27 6.99
N GLU A 371 -22.89 -7.75 7.23
CA GLU A 371 -21.93 -7.40 6.19
C GLU A 371 -21.23 -8.64 5.62
N GLU A 372 -21.15 -9.73 6.40
CA GLU A 372 -20.53 -11.01 6.02
C GLU A 372 -21.48 -11.97 5.27
N ARG A 373 -22.76 -11.65 5.17
CA ARG A 373 -23.78 -12.39 4.40
C ARG A 373 -24.08 -11.69 3.09
#